data_AF-A0A9E4K4A5-F1
#
_entry.id   AF-A0A9E4K4A5-F1
#
_cell.length_a   1.000
_cell.length_b   1.000
_cell.length_c   1.000
_cell.angle_alpha   90.00
_cell.angle_beta   90.00
_cell.angle_gamma   90.00
#
_symmetry.space_group_name_H-M   'P 1'
#
loop_
_entity.id
_entity.type
_entity.pdbx_description
1 polymer ?
#
loop_
_entity_poly.entity_id
_entity_poly.type
_entity_poly.pdbx_seq_one_letter_code
_entity_poly.pdbx_strand_id
1 'polypeptide(L)'
;MHEATKPATGTLFSDLLKNSESDGPVLLPGVHPLPNLLSLDAEQVLEAFRQSQLDDFTAIISDLDASESSLHHIFETLLAIAEKDPENRLSSLSIFQPGAMQALFVDLHDHVMSHPVWRHPCFVRIFEGDFNRDQLSSFALNYFNQVKNTRQCVALAQGRFSGFIDLPYGCLNERVSELVQITLAQLLADEYGVGTHSIESYPDLASLLGSTTHIVMYRNLFEGLGIPFEQQDLPMLPEVADNVLTQRLLAGHPSFSLLESLASVGLGMEWGVPEFFSLLLGGMIRWAWREKVELTQHHLIVFIAHVQYDVLHAISVMLATSLLGHQAGYEEQIKQATNMLMSSRYNMMSGLYRHLFDEPCDNIDQIGLASRYQITDRRIEQALLAARQEVADASVTDARVYKSDDQVPFVFA
;
A
#
# COMPACT_ATOMS: atom_id res chain seq x y z
N MET A 1 10.71 36.50 -15.43
CA MET A 1 10.78 35.94 -16.79
C MET A 1 10.83 34.44 -16.65
N HIS A 2 9.72 33.75 -16.90
CA HIS A 2 9.73 32.30 -17.04
C HIS A 2 10.42 31.95 -18.36
N GLU A 3 11.53 31.21 -18.30
CA GLU A 3 12.03 30.52 -19.48
C GLU A 3 11.01 29.44 -19.84
N ALA A 4 10.33 29.65 -20.98
CA ALA A 4 9.55 28.62 -21.61
C ALA A 4 10.52 27.52 -22.06
N THR A 5 10.46 26.36 -21.40
CA THR A 5 11.13 25.14 -21.80
C THR A 5 10.73 24.84 -23.25
N LYS A 6 11.72 24.87 -24.17
CA LYS A 6 11.50 24.44 -25.55
C LYS A 6 10.92 23.02 -25.54
N PRO A 7 9.90 22.71 -26.35
CA PRO A 7 9.43 21.33 -26.47
C PRO A 7 10.57 20.48 -27.01
N ALA A 8 11.05 19.54 -26.20
CA ALA A 8 12.09 18.60 -26.62
C ALA A 8 11.62 17.89 -27.89
N THR A 9 12.36 18.08 -28.99
CA THR A 9 12.17 17.45 -30.29
C THR A 9 12.39 15.95 -30.14
N GLY A 10 11.39 15.13 -30.45
CA GLY A 10 11.46 13.69 -30.31
C GLY A 10 10.33 12.96 -31.02
N THR A 11 10.56 11.70 -31.37
CA THR A 11 9.53 10.84 -31.99
C THR A 11 8.73 10.13 -30.91
N LEU A 12 7.40 10.12 -31.02
CA LEU A 12 6.53 9.43 -30.06
C LEU A 12 6.76 7.91 -30.17
N PHE A 13 6.96 7.23 -29.04
CA PHE A 13 7.04 5.76 -28.99
C PHE A 13 5.68 5.17 -28.61
N SER A 14 5.08 5.67 -27.53
CA SER A 14 3.69 5.41 -27.11
C SER A 14 3.17 6.61 -26.32
N ASP A 15 1.94 6.55 -25.82
CA ASP A 15 1.40 7.57 -24.90
C ASP A 15 2.10 7.58 -23.52
N LEU A 16 3.09 6.72 -23.29
CA LEU A 16 3.94 6.73 -22.09
C LEU A 16 5.19 7.61 -22.26
N LEU A 17 5.81 7.60 -23.45
CA LEU A 17 7.12 8.20 -23.65
C LEU A 17 7.39 8.61 -25.11
N LYS A 18 8.36 9.51 -25.27
CA LYS A 18 8.96 9.85 -26.56
C LYS A 18 10.46 9.56 -26.57
N ASN A 19 11.00 9.28 -27.75
CA ASN A 19 12.45 9.19 -27.97
C ASN A 19 13.02 10.60 -28.16
N SER A 20 13.81 11.07 -27.20
CA SER A 20 14.65 12.27 -27.36
C SER A 20 15.90 11.92 -28.18
N GLU A 21 16.29 12.79 -29.11
CA GLU A 21 17.51 12.61 -29.91
C GLU A 21 18.80 12.68 -29.06
N SER A 22 18.76 13.39 -27.92
CA SER A 22 19.92 13.60 -27.03
C SER A 22 19.87 12.80 -25.73
N ASP A 23 18.68 12.48 -25.22
CA ASP A 23 18.49 12.07 -23.81
C ASP A 23 17.86 10.68 -23.65
N GLY A 24 17.67 9.93 -24.74
CA GLY A 24 17.03 8.61 -24.70
C GLY A 24 15.52 8.69 -24.46
N PRO A 25 14.89 7.68 -23.82
CA PRO A 25 13.46 7.67 -23.58
C PRO A 25 13.08 8.69 -22.50
N VAL A 26 12.15 9.59 -22.83
CA VAL A 26 11.64 10.64 -21.93
C VAL A 26 10.15 10.43 -21.70
N LEU A 27 9.73 10.38 -20.43
CA LEU A 27 8.32 10.23 -20.06
C LEU A 27 7.49 11.42 -20.52
N LEU A 28 6.24 11.15 -20.88
CA LEU A 28 5.26 12.20 -21.15
C LEU A 28 4.64 12.72 -19.84
N PRO A 29 4.16 13.98 -19.82
CA PRO A 29 3.45 14.53 -18.67
C PRO A 29 2.24 13.65 -18.29
N GLY A 30 2.01 13.49 -16.99
CA GLY A 30 0.88 12.71 -16.47
C GLY A 30 1.12 11.20 -16.41
N VAL A 31 2.29 10.70 -16.79
CA VAL A 31 2.64 9.27 -16.60
C VAL A 31 3.23 9.01 -15.21
N HIS A 32 4.03 9.95 -14.70
CA HIS A 32 4.70 9.82 -13.41
C HIS A 32 5.07 11.20 -12.84
N PRO A 33 5.04 11.40 -11.49
CA PRO A 33 5.42 12.68 -10.87
C PRO A 33 6.90 13.06 -11.04
N LEU A 34 7.80 12.06 -11.13
CA LEU A 34 9.21 12.26 -11.50
C LEU A 34 9.37 12.16 -13.03
N PRO A 35 9.48 13.29 -13.78
CA PRO A 35 9.58 13.26 -15.24
C PRO A 35 10.89 12.63 -15.74
N ASN A 36 11.92 12.59 -14.90
CA ASN A 36 13.22 11.99 -15.15
C ASN A 36 13.35 10.57 -14.57
N LEU A 37 12.24 9.89 -14.20
CA LEU A 37 12.25 8.55 -13.61
C LEU A 37 13.20 7.57 -14.34
N LEU A 38 13.17 7.57 -15.67
CA LEU A 38 13.97 6.66 -16.49
C LEU A 38 15.47 6.99 -16.50
N SER A 39 15.89 8.12 -15.94
CA SER A 39 17.30 8.49 -15.77
C SER A 39 17.82 8.23 -14.35
N LEU A 40 16.95 7.85 -13.42
CA LEU A 40 17.31 7.58 -12.02
C LEU A 40 17.62 6.10 -11.79
N ASP A 41 18.44 5.83 -10.78
CA ASP A 41 18.57 4.50 -10.17
C ASP A 41 17.49 4.26 -9.08
N ALA A 42 17.38 3.02 -8.59
CA ALA A 42 16.34 2.66 -7.64
C ALA A 42 16.44 3.45 -6.32
N GLU A 43 17.65 3.67 -5.78
CA GLU A 43 17.83 4.42 -4.53
C GLU A 43 17.45 5.89 -4.69
N GLN A 44 17.77 6.50 -5.83
CA GLN A 44 17.37 7.87 -6.14
C GLN A 44 15.84 8.02 -6.23
N VAL A 45 15.14 7.01 -6.78
CA VAL A 45 13.66 7.01 -6.81
C VAL A 45 13.11 6.89 -5.40
N LEU A 46 13.59 5.94 -4.60
CA LEU A 46 13.15 5.73 -3.23
C LEU A 46 13.36 6.98 -2.36
N GLU A 47 14.52 7.64 -2.49
CA GLU A 47 14.81 8.87 -1.74
C GLU A 47 13.94 10.05 -2.19
N ALA A 48 13.69 10.18 -3.50
CA ALA A 48 12.82 11.24 -4.02
C ALA A 48 11.39 11.12 -3.49
N PHE A 49 10.85 9.90 -3.41
CA PHE A 49 9.52 9.68 -2.84
C PHE A 49 9.49 9.85 -1.33
N ARG A 50 10.50 9.34 -0.61
CA ARG A 50 10.64 9.59 0.83
C ARG A 50 10.59 11.09 1.14
N GLN A 51 11.27 11.94 0.36
CA GLN A 51 11.22 13.38 0.56
C GLN A 51 9.87 13.98 0.13
N SER A 52 9.35 13.60 -1.03
CA SER A 52 8.05 14.10 -1.54
C SER A 52 6.92 13.81 -0.55
N GLN A 53 6.86 12.58 -0.04
CA GLN A 53 5.87 12.19 0.94
C GLN A 53 6.02 13.03 2.23
N LEU A 54 7.24 13.18 2.75
CA LEU A 54 7.49 14.00 3.94
C LEU A 54 7.02 15.46 3.76
N ASP A 55 7.22 16.03 2.56
CA ASP A 55 6.76 17.38 2.24
C ASP A 55 5.22 17.46 2.22
N ASP A 56 4.55 16.49 1.59
CA ASP A 56 3.08 16.38 1.58
C ASP A 56 2.50 16.21 3.00
N PHE A 57 3.10 15.35 3.82
CA PHE A 57 2.74 15.20 5.23
C PHE A 57 2.86 16.52 5.99
N THR A 58 3.97 17.23 5.81
CA THR A 58 4.24 18.49 6.49
C THR A 58 3.24 19.57 6.08
N ALA A 59 2.83 19.59 4.81
CA ALA A 59 1.80 20.50 4.33
C ALA A 59 0.44 20.23 4.98
N ILE A 60 -0.01 18.96 5.02
CA ILE A 60 -1.31 18.62 5.64
C ILE A 60 -1.32 18.88 7.15
N ILE A 61 -0.21 18.62 7.85
CA ILE A 61 -0.11 18.95 9.28
C ILE A 61 -0.13 20.47 9.49
N SER A 62 0.49 21.25 8.61
CA SER A 62 0.41 22.72 8.70
C SER A 62 -1.02 23.21 8.50
N ASP A 63 -1.81 22.55 7.65
CA ASP A 63 -3.23 22.84 7.46
C ASP A 63 -4.08 22.49 8.71
N LEU A 64 -3.68 21.53 9.54
CA LEU A 64 -4.35 21.25 10.82
C LEU A 64 -4.18 22.37 11.84
N ASP A 65 -3.05 23.07 11.80
CA ASP A 65 -2.74 24.18 12.71
C ASP A 65 -3.37 25.51 12.24
N ALA A 66 -3.86 25.57 10.99
CA ALA A 66 -4.49 26.76 10.44
C ALA A 66 -5.95 26.90 10.93
N SER A 67 -6.27 28.00 11.62
CA SER A 67 -7.58 28.23 12.24
C SER A 67 -8.77 28.30 11.26
N GLU A 68 -8.51 28.53 9.97
CA GLU A 68 -9.53 28.56 8.91
C GLU A 68 -9.75 27.19 8.25
N SER A 69 -8.98 26.17 8.64
CA SER A 69 -9.04 24.84 8.07
C SER A 69 -10.30 24.10 8.52
N SER A 70 -11.00 23.48 7.57
CA SER A 70 -12.15 22.62 7.88
C SER A 70 -11.75 21.44 8.76
N LEU A 71 -10.53 20.93 8.62
CA LEU A 71 -10.02 19.83 9.42
C LEU A 71 -9.74 20.27 10.87
N HIS A 72 -9.19 21.48 11.05
CA HIS A 72 -9.02 22.09 12.36
C HIS A 72 -10.36 22.19 13.12
N HIS A 73 -11.41 22.69 12.45
CA HIS A 73 -12.74 22.81 13.05
C HIS A 73 -13.37 21.48 13.46
N ILE A 74 -13.10 20.39 12.73
CA ILE A 74 -13.56 19.05 13.13
C ILE A 74 -12.94 18.69 14.49
N PHE A 75 -11.64 18.88 14.66
CA PHE A 75 -10.93 18.53 15.91
C PHE A 75 -11.30 19.45 17.06
N GLU A 76 -11.40 20.76 16.81
CA GLU A 76 -11.89 21.72 17.78
C GLU A 76 -13.27 21.33 18.32
N THR A 77 -14.18 20.92 17.43
CA THR A 77 -15.52 20.47 17.81
C THR A 77 -15.48 19.22 18.70
N LEU A 78 -14.65 18.24 18.36
CA LEU A 78 -14.50 17.02 19.15
C LEU A 78 -13.94 17.33 20.55
N LEU A 79 -12.92 18.19 20.64
CA LEU A 79 -12.32 18.62 21.90
C LEU A 79 -13.33 19.38 22.77
N ALA A 80 -14.08 20.32 22.20
CA ALA A 80 -15.11 21.08 22.92
C ALA A 80 -16.26 20.20 23.43
N ILE A 81 -16.53 19.05 22.80
CA ILE A 81 -17.48 18.05 23.33
C ILE A 81 -16.83 17.26 24.47
N ALA A 82 -15.58 16.82 24.29
CA ALA A 82 -14.85 16.04 25.30
C ALA A 82 -14.69 16.82 26.61
N GLU A 83 -14.39 18.12 26.56
CA GLU A 83 -14.23 18.98 27.74
C GLU A 83 -15.48 19.10 28.62
N LYS A 84 -16.67 18.77 28.10
CA LYS A 84 -17.92 18.78 28.87
C LYS A 84 -18.07 17.57 29.78
N ASP A 85 -17.28 16.52 29.57
CA ASP A 85 -17.30 15.26 30.33
C ASP A 85 -15.93 15.01 30.97
N PRO A 86 -15.78 15.15 32.30
CA PRO A 86 -14.50 14.98 32.99
C PRO A 86 -13.86 13.58 32.86
N GLU A 87 -14.65 12.55 32.54
CA GLU A 87 -14.15 11.18 32.36
C GLU A 87 -13.69 10.92 30.91
N ASN A 88 -13.99 11.83 29.98
CA ASN A 88 -13.59 11.73 28.58
C ASN A 88 -12.08 11.94 28.44
N ARG A 89 -11.41 10.99 27.77
CA ARG A 89 -9.96 11.01 27.60
C ARG A 89 -9.49 11.48 26.23
N LEU A 90 -10.37 11.98 25.37
CA LEU A 90 -9.98 12.39 24.01
C LEU A 90 -8.93 13.51 24.04
N SER A 91 -9.16 14.55 24.85
CA SER A 91 -8.21 15.66 25.00
C SER A 91 -6.87 15.26 25.64
N SER A 92 -6.79 14.06 26.24
CA SER A 92 -5.55 13.52 26.81
C SER A 92 -4.66 12.80 25.81
N LEU A 93 -5.13 12.56 24.57
CA LEU A 93 -4.30 11.93 23.55
C LEU A 93 -3.09 12.80 23.23
N SER A 94 -1.93 12.16 23.07
CA SER A 94 -0.67 12.87 22.81
C SER A 94 -0.73 13.69 21.53
N ILE A 95 -1.52 13.26 20.55
CA ILE A 95 -1.66 13.89 19.22
C ILE A 95 -2.17 15.33 19.29
N PHE A 96 -2.83 15.73 20.38
CA PHE A 96 -3.32 17.10 20.58
C PHE A 96 -2.28 18.02 21.26
N GLN A 97 -1.13 17.49 21.66
CA GLN A 97 -0.02 18.32 22.12
C GLN A 97 0.69 18.96 20.92
N PRO A 98 1.15 20.23 21.04
CA PRO A 98 1.84 20.92 19.95
C PRO A 98 3.02 20.09 19.40
N GLY A 99 3.01 19.86 18.08
CA GLY A 99 4.05 19.13 17.37
C GLY A 99 4.06 17.60 17.55
N ALA A 100 3.22 17.03 18.41
CA ALA A 100 3.21 15.59 18.66
C ALA A 100 2.73 14.79 17.45
N MET A 101 1.74 15.31 16.71
CA MET A 101 1.30 14.70 15.46
C MET A 101 2.46 14.63 14.46
N GLN A 102 3.13 15.76 14.21
CA GLN A 102 4.29 15.80 13.31
C GLN A 102 5.39 14.83 13.74
N ALA A 103 5.72 14.78 15.03
CA ALA A 103 6.72 13.86 15.54
C ALA A 103 6.34 12.40 15.28
N LEU A 104 5.09 12.02 15.55
CA LEU A 104 4.57 10.68 15.30
C LEU A 104 4.61 10.31 13.81
N PHE A 105 4.19 11.22 12.93
CA PHE A 105 4.23 11.01 11.49
C PHE A 105 5.65 10.82 10.98
N VAL A 106 6.59 11.68 11.38
CA VAL A 106 7.99 11.60 10.96
C VAL A 106 8.65 10.29 11.43
N ASP A 107 8.39 9.89 12.68
CA ASP A 107 8.93 8.65 13.24
C ASP A 107 8.38 7.39 12.52
N LEU A 108 7.07 7.32 12.29
CA LEU A 108 6.47 6.19 11.57
C LEU A 108 6.85 6.18 10.09
N HIS A 109 6.94 7.35 9.46
CA HIS A 109 7.43 7.49 8.09
C HIS A 109 8.87 6.99 7.97
N ASP A 110 9.80 7.43 8.85
CA ASP A 110 11.17 6.91 8.85
C ASP A 110 11.19 5.39 9.03
N HIS A 111 10.39 4.88 9.96
CA HIS A 111 10.31 3.46 10.26
C HIS A 111 9.91 2.65 9.03
N VAL A 112 8.84 3.06 8.34
CA VAL A 112 8.33 2.42 7.12
C VAL A 112 9.31 2.60 5.96
N MET A 113 9.71 3.82 5.64
CA MET A 113 10.52 4.12 4.45
C MET A 113 11.95 3.58 4.54
N SER A 114 12.45 3.34 5.75
CA SER A 114 13.75 2.72 5.96
C SER A 114 13.69 1.18 6.03
N HIS A 115 12.51 0.56 5.91
CA HIS A 115 12.40 -0.90 5.94
C HIS A 115 13.09 -1.54 4.71
N PRO A 116 13.81 -2.66 4.86
CA PRO A 116 14.57 -3.28 3.77
C PRO A 116 13.73 -3.80 2.59
N VAL A 117 12.41 -3.96 2.76
CA VAL A 117 11.50 -4.45 1.72
C VAL A 117 11.49 -3.58 0.47
N TRP A 118 11.67 -2.27 0.60
CA TRP A 118 11.69 -1.35 -0.54
C TRP A 118 12.95 -1.50 -1.41
N ARG A 119 13.99 -2.12 -0.85
CA ARG A 119 15.27 -2.42 -1.52
C ARG A 119 15.38 -3.89 -1.90
N HIS A 120 14.26 -4.62 -1.86
CA HIS A 120 14.27 -6.04 -2.18
C HIS A 120 14.82 -6.27 -3.61
N PRO A 121 15.74 -7.23 -3.82
CA PRO A 121 16.40 -7.45 -5.12
C PRO A 121 15.43 -7.57 -6.31
N CYS A 122 14.26 -8.18 -6.09
CA CYS A 122 13.20 -8.27 -7.10
C CYS A 122 12.71 -6.91 -7.60
N PHE A 123 12.48 -5.92 -6.73
CA PHE A 123 12.03 -4.59 -7.16
C PHE A 123 13.12 -3.85 -7.91
N VAL A 124 14.35 -3.91 -7.41
CA VAL A 124 15.51 -3.27 -8.04
C VAL A 124 15.74 -3.82 -9.45
N ARG A 125 15.78 -5.15 -9.59
CA ARG A 125 15.97 -5.82 -10.88
C ARG A 125 14.84 -5.55 -11.87
N ILE A 126 13.59 -5.52 -11.39
CA ILE A 126 12.45 -5.11 -12.22
C ILE A 126 12.63 -3.66 -12.66
N PHE A 127 12.99 -2.74 -11.76
CA PHE A 127 13.17 -1.33 -12.14
C PHE A 127 14.27 -1.11 -13.19
N GLU A 128 15.34 -1.89 -13.15
CA GLU A 128 16.38 -1.90 -14.18
C GLU A 128 15.87 -2.39 -15.55
N GLY A 129 14.71 -3.04 -15.58
CA GLY A 129 14.15 -3.68 -16.75
C GLY A 129 14.90 -4.98 -17.11
N ASP A 130 15.66 -5.58 -16.19
CA ASP A 130 16.43 -6.81 -16.43
C ASP A 130 15.55 -8.06 -16.29
N PHE A 131 14.64 -8.23 -17.24
CA PHE A 131 13.78 -9.39 -17.37
C PHE A 131 13.31 -9.55 -18.82
N ASN A 132 12.84 -10.75 -19.14
CA ASN A 132 12.21 -11.06 -20.42
C ASN A 132 10.67 -11.05 -20.33
N ARG A 133 9.99 -11.27 -21.47
CA ARG A 133 8.52 -11.27 -21.54
C ARG A 133 7.84 -12.30 -20.64
N ASP A 134 8.39 -13.51 -20.57
CA ASP A 134 7.80 -14.61 -19.80
C ASP A 134 7.92 -14.33 -18.30
N GLN A 135 9.04 -13.72 -17.88
CA GLN A 135 9.26 -13.24 -16.52
C GLN A 135 8.30 -12.10 -16.15
N LEU A 136 8.11 -11.10 -17.02
CA LEU A 136 7.12 -10.05 -16.77
C LEU A 136 5.70 -10.61 -16.67
N SER A 137 5.34 -11.54 -17.56
CA SER A 137 4.03 -12.20 -17.55
C SER A 137 3.83 -13.00 -16.26
N SER A 138 4.83 -13.75 -15.83
CA SER A 138 4.81 -14.54 -14.59
C SER A 138 4.75 -13.65 -13.36
N PHE A 139 5.46 -12.51 -13.36
CA PHE A 139 5.38 -11.52 -12.29
C PHE A 139 3.96 -10.97 -12.20
N ALA A 140 3.40 -10.50 -13.32
CA ALA A 140 2.07 -9.91 -13.35
C ALA A 140 0.99 -10.90 -12.85
N LEU A 141 1.06 -12.16 -13.29
CA LEU A 141 0.12 -13.21 -12.89
C LEU A 141 0.18 -13.52 -11.39
N ASN A 142 1.38 -13.65 -10.82
CA ASN A 142 1.54 -13.97 -9.41
C ASN A 142 1.31 -12.75 -8.51
N TYR A 143 1.73 -11.56 -8.93
CA TYR A 143 1.50 -10.33 -8.16
C TYR A 143 0.02 -9.92 -8.13
N PHE A 144 -0.75 -10.25 -9.17
CA PHE A 144 -2.19 -10.05 -9.20
C PHE A 144 -2.93 -10.74 -8.03
N ASN A 145 -2.39 -11.83 -7.50
CA ASN A 145 -2.93 -12.48 -6.29
C ASN A 145 -2.87 -11.56 -5.07
N GLN A 146 -1.87 -10.68 -4.94
CA GLN A 146 -1.88 -9.66 -3.90
C GLN A 146 -2.97 -8.62 -4.17
N VAL A 147 -2.95 -8.01 -5.37
CA VAL A 147 -3.87 -6.93 -5.76
C VAL A 147 -5.33 -7.32 -5.56
N LYS A 148 -5.72 -8.53 -5.95
CA LYS A 148 -7.13 -8.96 -5.85
C LYS A 148 -7.62 -9.20 -4.43
N ASN A 149 -6.72 -9.33 -3.46
CA ASN A 149 -7.05 -9.59 -2.06
C ASN A 149 -6.95 -8.34 -1.16
N THR A 150 -6.16 -7.33 -1.53
CA THR A 150 -5.94 -6.09 -0.75
C THR A 150 -7.25 -5.46 -0.25
N ARG A 151 -8.20 -5.19 -1.14
CA ARG A 151 -9.51 -4.60 -0.81
C ARG A 151 -10.35 -5.40 0.18
N GLN A 152 -10.18 -6.72 0.23
CA GLN A 152 -10.89 -7.53 1.23
C GLN A 152 -10.34 -7.26 2.63
N CYS A 153 -9.05 -6.98 2.76
CA CYS A 153 -8.43 -6.61 4.03
C CYS A 153 -8.95 -5.26 4.53
N VAL A 154 -9.14 -4.28 3.64
CA VAL A 154 -9.77 -2.99 4.01
C VAL A 154 -11.21 -3.21 4.50
N ALA A 155 -11.97 -4.08 3.82
CA ALA A 155 -13.34 -4.41 4.24
C ALA A 155 -13.38 -5.14 5.59
N LEU A 156 -12.44 -6.06 5.84
CA LEU A 156 -12.28 -6.72 7.13
C LEU A 156 -12.00 -5.69 8.23
N ALA A 157 -11.04 -4.80 8.02
CA ALA A 157 -10.70 -3.74 8.97
C ALA A 157 -11.90 -2.83 9.25
N GLN A 158 -12.61 -2.39 8.21
CA GLN A 158 -13.79 -1.55 8.34
C GLN A 158 -14.87 -2.22 9.19
N GLY A 159 -15.11 -3.53 8.97
CA GLY A 159 -16.10 -4.31 9.73
C GLY A 159 -15.80 -4.41 11.24
N ARG A 160 -14.61 -4.02 11.69
CA ARG A 160 -14.24 -4.01 13.12
C ARG A 160 -14.68 -2.74 13.84
N PHE A 161 -15.02 -1.69 13.11
CA PHE A 161 -15.47 -0.41 13.65
C PHE A 161 -17.00 -0.35 13.65
N SER A 162 -17.58 -0.04 14.81
CA SER A 162 -19.03 0.01 14.99
C SER A 162 -19.42 0.93 16.15
N GLY A 163 -20.71 1.24 16.29
CA GLY A 163 -21.25 1.97 17.44
C GLY A 163 -21.09 1.26 18.80
N PHE A 164 -20.61 0.00 18.82
CA PHE A 164 -20.32 -0.74 20.05
C PHE A 164 -18.85 -0.66 20.47
N ILE A 165 -18.04 0.18 19.82
CA ILE A 165 -16.63 0.32 20.16
C ILE A 165 -16.45 0.81 21.60
N ASP A 166 -15.56 0.17 22.34
CA ASP A 166 -15.20 0.54 23.71
C ASP A 166 -13.94 1.42 23.69
N LEU A 167 -14.15 2.72 23.54
CA LEU A 167 -13.11 3.75 23.65
C LEU A 167 -13.33 4.59 24.91
N PRO A 168 -12.28 5.25 25.44
CA PRO A 168 -12.41 6.08 26.63
C PRO A 168 -12.90 7.51 26.30
N TYR A 169 -13.76 7.68 25.29
CA TYR A 169 -14.20 8.99 24.79
C TYR A 169 -15.70 9.25 24.99
N GLY A 170 -16.37 8.45 25.82
CA GLY A 170 -17.79 8.66 26.16
C GLY A 170 -18.70 8.71 24.93
N CYS A 171 -19.48 9.79 24.78
CA CYS A 171 -20.36 9.96 23.62
C CYS A 171 -19.62 10.14 22.28
N LEU A 172 -18.31 10.39 22.30
CA LEU A 172 -17.49 10.53 21.10
C LEU A 172 -16.97 9.19 20.56
N ASN A 173 -17.16 8.07 21.27
CA ASN A 173 -16.75 6.74 20.80
C ASN A 173 -17.31 6.43 19.41
N GLU A 174 -18.62 6.65 19.23
CA GLU A 174 -19.32 6.43 17.97
C GLU A 174 -18.79 7.37 16.88
N ARG A 175 -18.54 8.65 17.22
CA ARG A 175 -18.03 9.63 16.26
C ARG A 175 -16.60 9.33 15.81
N VAL A 176 -15.72 8.92 16.71
CA VAL A 176 -14.36 8.48 16.35
C VAL A 176 -14.42 7.23 15.47
N SER A 177 -15.28 6.27 15.82
CA SER A 177 -15.51 5.09 14.98
C SER A 177 -16.02 5.46 13.58
N GLU A 178 -16.96 6.41 13.48
CA GLU A 178 -17.50 6.90 12.21
C GLU A 178 -16.41 7.54 11.35
N LEU A 179 -15.53 8.37 11.93
CA LEU A 179 -14.41 8.97 11.20
C LEU A 179 -13.48 7.89 10.61
N VAL A 180 -13.14 6.87 11.39
CA VAL A 180 -12.34 5.74 10.91
C VAL A 180 -13.07 4.99 9.79
N GLN A 181 -14.38 4.74 9.95
CA GLN A 181 -15.19 4.08 8.93
C GLN A 181 -15.24 4.89 7.62
N ILE A 182 -15.36 6.22 7.69
CA ILE A 182 -15.34 7.09 6.50
C ILE A 182 -14.00 6.98 5.79
N THR A 183 -12.88 7.03 6.52
CA THR A 183 -11.54 6.85 5.95
C THR A 183 -11.43 5.51 5.22
N LEU A 184 -11.76 4.40 5.89
CA LEU A 184 -11.68 3.07 5.27
C LEU A 184 -12.67 2.87 4.12
N ALA A 185 -13.86 3.51 4.19
CA ALA A 185 -14.84 3.47 3.13
C ALA A 185 -14.35 4.22 1.87
N GLN A 186 -13.58 5.30 2.02
CA GLN A 186 -12.94 5.96 0.87
C GLN A 186 -11.88 5.05 0.23
N LEU A 187 -11.05 4.38 1.03
CA LEU A 187 -10.10 3.39 0.50
C LEU A 187 -10.82 2.25 -0.23
N LEU A 188 -11.92 1.73 0.33
CA LEU A 188 -12.73 0.72 -0.37
C LEU A 188 -13.37 1.26 -1.65
N ALA A 189 -13.87 2.48 -1.63
CA ALA A 189 -14.48 3.14 -2.78
C ALA A 189 -13.49 3.24 -3.94
N ASP A 190 -12.25 3.64 -3.65
CA ASP A 190 -11.15 3.67 -4.61
C ASP A 190 -10.85 2.27 -5.19
N GLU A 191 -10.64 1.28 -4.32
CA GLU A 191 -10.37 -0.11 -4.70
C GLU A 191 -11.45 -0.76 -5.60
N TYR A 192 -12.72 -0.37 -5.40
CA TYR A 192 -13.86 -0.81 -6.19
C TYR A 192 -14.24 0.15 -7.33
N GLY A 193 -13.52 1.27 -7.50
CA GLY A 193 -13.84 2.27 -8.52
C GLY A 193 -15.26 2.82 -8.41
N VAL A 194 -15.78 2.95 -7.18
CA VAL A 194 -17.14 3.43 -6.89
C VAL A 194 -17.06 4.76 -6.15
N GLY A 195 -17.31 5.86 -6.87
CA GLY A 195 -17.36 7.19 -6.26
C GLY A 195 -18.68 7.45 -5.51
N THR A 196 -18.76 8.59 -4.83
CA THR A 196 -20.02 9.10 -4.28
C THR A 196 -20.93 9.56 -5.43
N HIS A 197 -21.77 8.66 -5.93
CA HIS A 197 -22.81 9.00 -6.89
C HIS A 197 -23.96 9.76 -6.20
N SER A 198 -24.45 10.84 -6.81
CA SER A 198 -25.72 11.44 -6.36
C SER A 198 -26.87 10.44 -6.56
N ILE A 199 -27.99 10.60 -5.83
CA ILE A 199 -29.18 9.72 -5.94
C ILE A 199 -29.69 9.66 -7.39
N GLU A 200 -29.52 10.74 -8.14
CA GLU A 200 -29.93 10.87 -9.54
C GLU A 200 -28.93 10.24 -10.54
N SER A 201 -27.75 9.82 -10.05
CA SER A 201 -26.64 9.25 -10.85
C SER A 201 -26.29 7.81 -10.44
N TYR A 202 -27.22 7.09 -9.81
CA TYR A 202 -26.97 5.70 -9.43
C TYR A 202 -26.76 4.83 -10.69
N PRO A 203 -25.68 4.04 -10.75
CA PRO A 203 -25.37 3.25 -11.95
C PRO A 203 -26.46 2.20 -12.21
N ASP A 204 -26.76 1.95 -13.48
CA ASP A 204 -27.52 0.76 -13.85
C ASP A 204 -26.71 -0.52 -13.60
N LEU A 205 -27.36 -1.68 -13.66
CA LEU A 205 -26.72 -2.96 -13.33
C LEU A 205 -25.53 -3.28 -14.27
N ALA A 206 -25.58 -2.87 -15.54
CA ALA A 206 -24.50 -3.12 -16.47
C ALA A 206 -23.28 -2.25 -16.14
N SER A 207 -23.52 -0.98 -15.80
CA SER A 207 -22.51 -0.01 -15.38
C SER A 207 -21.89 -0.41 -14.04
N LEU A 208 -22.68 -0.93 -13.10
CA LEU A 208 -22.19 -1.45 -11.81
C LEU A 208 -21.30 -2.69 -11.99
N LEU A 209 -21.70 -3.64 -12.83
CA LEU A 209 -20.91 -4.83 -13.12
C LEU A 209 -19.67 -4.52 -13.99
N GLY A 210 -19.68 -3.38 -14.67
CA GLY A 210 -18.58 -2.86 -15.49
C GLY A 210 -17.70 -1.82 -14.79
N SER A 211 -17.81 -1.64 -13.47
CA SER A 211 -16.99 -0.67 -12.72
C SER A 211 -15.49 -0.89 -12.92
N THR A 212 -14.76 0.21 -13.10
CA THR A 212 -13.30 0.23 -13.24
C THR A 212 -12.62 0.07 -11.88
N THR A 213 -12.67 -1.15 -11.34
CA THR A 213 -11.97 -1.50 -10.08
C THR A 213 -10.45 -1.60 -10.28
N HIS A 214 -9.67 -1.57 -9.19
CA HIS A 214 -8.22 -1.85 -9.26
C HIS A 214 -7.89 -3.20 -9.89
N ILE A 215 -8.75 -4.21 -9.71
CA ILE A 215 -8.62 -5.48 -10.43
C ILE A 215 -8.76 -5.30 -11.95
N VAL A 216 -9.78 -4.56 -12.38
CA VAL A 216 -10.03 -4.33 -13.82
C VAL A 216 -8.85 -3.56 -14.41
N MET A 217 -8.40 -2.51 -13.72
CA MET A 217 -7.22 -1.73 -14.10
C MET A 217 -5.95 -2.59 -14.19
N TYR A 218 -5.73 -3.50 -13.24
CA TYR A 218 -4.59 -4.43 -13.31
C TYR A 218 -4.73 -5.41 -14.47
N ARG A 219 -5.94 -5.88 -14.78
CA ARG A 219 -6.16 -6.77 -15.93
C ARG A 219 -5.87 -6.11 -17.28
N ASN A 220 -5.84 -4.78 -17.38
CA ASN A 220 -5.37 -4.10 -18.59
C ASN A 220 -3.87 -4.35 -18.86
N LEU A 221 -3.06 -4.64 -17.83
CA LEU A 221 -1.68 -5.09 -18.05
C LEU A 221 -1.67 -6.44 -18.78
N PHE A 222 -2.56 -7.36 -18.41
CA PHE A 222 -2.68 -8.65 -19.08
C PHE A 222 -3.10 -8.51 -20.54
N GLU A 223 -3.94 -7.54 -20.87
CA GLU A 223 -4.25 -7.17 -22.26
C GLU A 223 -2.97 -6.76 -23.00
N GLY A 224 -2.19 -5.82 -22.44
CA GLY A 224 -0.93 -5.36 -23.03
C GLY A 224 0.13 -6.46 -23.16
N LEU A 225 0.09 -7.48 -22.30
CA LEU A 225 0.96 -8.65 -22.37
C LEU A 225 0.40 -9.79 -23.23
N GLY A 226 -0.85 -9.70 -23.70
CA GLY A 226 -1.52 -10.72 -24.49
C GLY A 226 -1.87 -12.00 -23.71
N ILE A 227 -2.20 -11.87 -22.43
CA ILE A 227 -2.56 -12.99 -21.54
C ILE A 227 -4.10 -13.15 -21.51
N PRO A 228 -4.65 -14.26 -22.02
CA PRO A 228 -6.09 -14.51 -22.05
C PRO A 228 -6.71 -14.58 -20.65
N PHE A 229 -7.97 -14.16 -20.52
CA PHE A 229 -8.69 -14.10 -19.23
C PHE A 229 -8.68 -15.41 -18.46
N GLU A 230 -8.83 -16.54 -19.17
CA GLU A 230 -8.87 -17.89 -18.60
C GLU A 230 -7.54 -18.32 -17.96
N GLN A 231 -6.45 -17.57 -18.20
CA GLN A 231 -5.10 -17.85 -17.70
C GLN A 231 -4.67 -16.87 -16.62
N GLN A 232 -5.48 -15.85 -16.30
CA GLN A 232 -5.10 -14.74 -15.42
C GLN A 232 -5.13 -15.10 -13.92
N ASP A 233 -5.95 -16.08 -13.54
CA ASP A 233 -6.13 -16.47 -12.14
C ASP A 233 -5.40 -17.78 -11.83
N LEU A 234 -4.20 -17.65 -11.28
CA LEU A 234 -3.37 -18.78 -10.84
C LEU A 234 -3.50 -19.06 -9.34
N PRO A 235 -3.29 -20.32 -8.89
CA PRO A 235 -2.99 -20.62 -7.49
C PRO A 235 -1.82 -19.76 -7.00
N MET A 236 -1.88 -19.32 -5.75
CA MET A 236 -0.81 -18.52 -5.14
C MET A 236 0.44 -19.36 -4.90
N LEU A 237 1.61 -18.74 -5.02
CA LEU A 237 2.83 -19.27 -4.43
C LEU A 237 2.70 -19.25 -2.89
N PRO A 238 3.38 -20.16 -2.15
CA PRO A 238 3.32 -20.21 -0.69
C PRO A 238 3.59 -18.86 -0.01
N GLU A 239 4.62 -18.14 -0.46
CA GLU A 239 5.01 -16.85 0.12
C GLU A 239 4.03 -15.72 -0.22
N VAL A 240 3.35 -15.80 -1.38
CA VAL A 240 2.25 -14.89 -1.73
C VAL A 240 1.03 -15.17 -0.85
N ALA A 241 0.72 -16.44 -0.61
CA ALA A 241 -0.36 -16.84 0.27
C ALA A 241 -0.12 -16.36 1.72
N ASP A 242 1.10 -16.48 2.23
CA ASP A 242 1.45 -15.99 3.56
C ASP A 242 1.31 -14.47 3.69
N ASN A 243 1.70 -13.70 2.68
CA ASN A 243 1.50 -12.24 2.69
C ASN A 243 0.01 -11.88 2.73
N VAL A 244 -0.81 -12.54 1.89
CA VAL A 244 -2.27 -12.35 1.89
C VAL A 244 -2.88 -12.75 3.24
N LEU A 245 -2.52 -13.91 3.80
CA LEU A 245 -3.05 -14.37 5.08
C LEU A 245 -2.62 -13.47 6.23
N THR A 246 -1.36 -13.05 6.30
CA THR A 246 -0.85 -12.15 7.34
C THR A 246 -1.66 -10.85 7.35
N GLN A 247 -1.92 -10.28 6.17
CA GLN A 247 -2.71 -9.07 6.06
C GLN A 247 -4.16 -9.26 6.48
N ARG A 248 -4.80 -10.36 6.06
CA ARG A 248 -6.17 -10.69 6.48
C ARG A 248 -6.28 -10.91 7.99
N LEU A 249 -5.28 -11.55 8.59
CA LEU A 249 -5.24 -11.81 10.03
C LEU A 249 -5.14 -10.51 10.81
N LEU A 250 -4.21 -9.62 10.48
CA LEU A 250 -4.09 -8.34 11.16
C LEU A 250 -5.33 -7.46 10.98
N ALA A 251 -5.88 -7.45 9.76
CA ALA A 251 -7.06 -6.65 9.43
C ALA A 251 -8.35 -7.16 10.07
N GLY A 252 -8.51 -8.48 10.23
CA GLY A 252 -9.82 -9.07 10.56
C GLY A 252 -9.87 -9.97 11.78
N HIS A 253 -8.75 -10.55 12.20
CA HIS A 253 -8.79 -11.61 13.21
C HIS A 253 -8.99 -11.03 14.64
N PRO A 254 -9.95 -11.55 15.44
CA PRO A 254 -10.31 -10.98 16.74
C PRO A 254 -9.19 -10.93 17.78
N SER A 255 -8.11 -11.71 17.59
CA SER A 255 -6.97 -11.71 18.52
C SER A 255 -6.08 -10.47 18.40
N PHE A 256 -6.15 -9.72 17.31
CA PHE A 256 -5.39 -8.48 17.10
C PHE A 256 -6.25 -7.28 17.47
N SER A 257 -5.65 -6.16 17.83
CA SER A 257 -6.35 -4.93 18.22
C SER A 257 -6.88 -4.15 17.02
N LEU A 258 -7.66 -3.09 17.28
CA LEU A 258 -8.09 -2.14 16.25
C LEU A 258 -6.93 -1.32 15.70
N LEU A 259 -5.92 -1.01 16.53
CA LEU A 259 -4.70 -0.33 16.09
C LEU A 259 -3.90 -1.21 15.12
N GLU A 260 -3.73 -2.49 15.46
CA GLU A 260 -3.06 -3.46 14.57
C GLU A 260 -3.82 -3.60 13.24
N SER A 261 -5.17 -3.58 13.30
CA SER A 261 -6.02 -3.57 12.12
C SER A 261 -5.76 -2.38 11.20
N LEU A 262 -5.76 -1.16 11.74
CA LEU A 262 -5.55 0.05 10.93
C LEU A 262 -4.13 0.15 10.42
N ALA A 263 -3.15 -0.17 11.25
CA ALA A 263 -1.75 -0.23 10.83
C ALA A 263 -1.56 -1.19 9.65
N SER A 264 -2.36 -2.26 9.61
CA SER A 264 -2.26 -3.24 8.53
C SER A 264 -2.80 -2.78 7.17
N VAL A 265 -3.76 -1.87 7.14
CA VAL A 265 -4.38 -1.36 5.91
C VAL A 265 -3.93 0.06 5.55
N GLY A 266 -3.33 0.79 6.49
CA GLY A 266 -2.66 2.06 6.24
C GLY A 266 -1.16 1.85 6.04
N LEU A 267 -0.41 1.88 7.14
CA LEU A 267 1.06 1.96 7.12
C LEU A 267 1.74 0.82 6.36
N GLY A 268 1.36 -0.44 6.61
CA GLY A 268 2.01 -1.59 5.97
C GLY A 268 1.50 -1.92 4.57
N MET A 269 0.40 -1.29 4.15
CA MET A 269 -0.26 -1.58 2.87
C MET A 269 -0.09 -0.44 1.87
N GLU A 270 -0.51 0.78 2.23
CA GLU A 270 -0.66 1.95 1.34
C GLU A 270 0.61 2.80 1.28
N TRP A 271 1.31 2.93 2.41
CA TRP A 271 2.29 4.00 2.55
C TRP A 271 3.48 3.86 1.59
N GLY A 272 4.00 2.65 1.39
CA GLY A 272 5.08 2.42 0.43
C GLY A 272 4.63 2.19 -1.02
N VAL A 273 3.31 2.25 -1.31
CA VAL A 273 2.79 1.89 -2.64
C VAL A 273 3.36 2.78 -3.74
N PRO A 274 3.34 4.12 -3.62
CA PRO A 274 3.91 4.99 -4.65
C PRO A 274 5.35 4.59 -4.99
N GLU A 275 6.19 4.32 -3.99
CA GLU A 275 7.60 4.01 -4.16
C GLU A 275 7.84 2.76 -4.99
N PHE A 276 7.29 1.63 -4.55
CA PHE A 276 7.57 0.38 -5.25
C PHE A 276 6.76 0.29 -6.55
N PHE A 277 5.60 0.95 -6.66
CA PHE A 277 4.89 1.06 -7.95
C PHE A 277 5.67 1.91 -8.96
N SER A 278 6.40 2.93 -8.52
CA SER A 278 7.32 3.66 -9.40
C SER A 278 8.45 2.79 -9.92
N LEU A 279 8.99 1.90 -9.07
CA LEU A 279 9.97 0.90 -9.49
C LEU A 279 9.40 -0.07 -10.53
N LEU A 280 8.20 -0.61 -10.29
CA LEU A 280 7.52 -1.51 -11.22
C LEU A 280 7.18 -0.80 -12.55
N LEU A 281 6.58 0.40 -12.49
CA LEU A 281 6.20 1.21 -13.64
C LEU A 281 7.42 1.56 -14.50
N GLY A 282 8.48 2.08 -13.87
CA GLY A 282 9.74 2.41 -14.56
C GLY A 282 10.32 1.18 -15.27
N GLY A 283 10.37 0.04 -14.58
CA GLY A 283 10.83 -1.23 -15.13
C GLY A 283 10.06 -1.70 -16.35
N MET A 284 8.73 -1.72 -16.26
CA MET A 284 7.84 -2.09 -17.36
C MET A 284 7.98 -1.15 -18.56
N ILE A 285 8.11 0.15 -18.32
CA ILE A 285 8.35 1.16 -19.37
C ILE A 285 9.70 0.94 -20.06
N ARG A 286 10.78 0.73 -19.30
CA ARG A 286 12.13 0.46 -19.84
C ARG A 286 12.12 -0.79 -20.71
N TRP A 287 11.53 -1.87 -20.21
CA TRP A 287 11.41 -3.13 -20.93
C TRP A 287 10.61 -2.95 -22.23
N ALA A 288 9.44 -2.33 -22.16
CA ALA A 288 8.57 -2.11 -23.31
C ALA A 288 9.29 -1.30 -24.40
N TRP A 289 10.00 -0.24 -24.00
CA TRP A 289 10.83 0.54 -24.91
C TRP A 289 11.95 -0.27 -25.57
N ARG A 290 12.72 -1.04 -24.78
CA ARG A 290 13.85 -1.85 -25.27
C ARG A 290 13.40 -2.95 -26.22
N GLU A 291 12.35 -3.67 -25.84
CA GLU A 291 11.80 -4.80 -26.61
C GLU A 291 10.82 -4.37 -27.70
N LYS A 292 10.56 -3.06 -27.84
CA LYS A 292 9.62 -2.46 -28.81
C LYS A 292 8.20 -3.01 -28.68
N VAL A 293 7.76 -3.20 -27.44
CA VAL A 293 6.38 -3.56 -27.10
C VAL A 293 5.61 -2.27 -26.81
N GLU A 294 4.47 -2.09 -27.47
CA GLU A 294 3.65 -0.88 -27.36
C GLU A 294 2.75 -0.94 -26.12
N LEU A 295 3.35 -0.92 -24.93
CA LEU A 295 2.59 -0.65 -23.70
C LEU A 295 2.12 0.82 -23.70
N THR A 296 0.93 1.04 -23.14
CA THR A 296 0.25 2.33 -23.12
C THR A 296 -0.17 2.70 -21.69
N GLN A 297 -0.63 3.94 -21.49
CA GLN A 297 -1.21 4.35 -20.22
C GLN A 297 -2.39 3.46 -19.80
N HIS A 298 -3.23 3.02 -20.75
CA HIS A 298 -4.32 2.08 -20.48
C HIS A 298 -3.82 0.77 -19.87
N HIS A 299 -2.75 0.20 -20.41
CA HIS A 299 -2.16 -1.05 -19.90
C HIS A 299 -1.54 -0.90 -18.50
N LEU A 300 -0.99 0.29 -18.19
CA LEU A 300 -0.26 0.55 -16.94
C LEU A 300 -1.06 1.41 -15.95
N ILE A 301 -2.37 1.58 -16.18
CA ILE A 301 -3.19 2.59 -15.49
C ILE A 301 -3.25 2.39 -13.98
N VAL A 302 -3.27 1.14 -13.50
CA VAL A 302 -3.24 0.85 -12.06
C VAL A 302 -1.98 1.42 -11.42
N PHE A 303 -0.82 1.29 -12.08
CA PHE A 303 0.44 1.80 -11.55
C PHE A 303 0.48 3.32 -11.58
N ILE A 304 0.04 3.92 -12.68
CA ILE A 304 -0.01 5.38 -12.87
C ILE A 304 -0.92 6.04 -11.83
N ALA A 305 -2.08 5.43 -11.53
CA ALA A 305 -3.01 5.98 -10.55
C ALA A 305 -2.39 6.02 -9.14
N HIS A 306 -1.85 4.90 -8.66
CA HIS A 306 -1.33 4.81 -7.29
C HIS A 306 -0.11 5.72 -7.05
N VAL A 307 0.77 5.90 -8.05
CA VAL A 307 1.91 6.84 -7.93
C VAL A 307 1.50 8.31 -7.95
N GLN A 308 0.26 8.63 -8.36
CA GLN A 308 -0.24 10.01 -8.43
C GLN A 308 -1.18 10.39 -7.28
N TYR A 309 -1.90 9.43 -6.69
CA TYR A 309 -3.05 9.72 -5.83
C TYR A 309 -2.93 9.25 -4.38
N ASP A 310 -2.07 8.28 -4.04
CA ASP A 310 -2.20 7.53 -2.78
C ASP A 310 -1.65 8.20 -1.51
N VAL A 311 -0.95 9.34 -1.62
CA VAL A 311 -0.38 10.01 -0.43
C VAL A 311 -1.48 10.42 0.57
N LEU A 312 -2.65 10.82 0.06
CA LEU A 312 -3.78 11.21 0.91
C LEU A 312 -4.38 10.03 1.68
N HIS A 313 -4.39 8.81 1.12
CA HIS A 313 -4.89 7.62 1.81
C HIS A 313 -4.02 7.28 3.02
N ALA A 314 -2.69 7.26 2.84
CA ALA A 314 -1.75 7.01 3.93
C ALA A 314 -1.90 8.04 5.07
N ILE A 315 -2.00 9.33 4.72
CA ILE A 315 -2.22 10.42 5.70
C ILE A 315 -3.53 10.23 6.46
N SER A 316 -4.62 9.96 5.74
CA SER A 316 -5.96 9.85 6.32
C SER A 316 -6.05 8.67 7.29
N VAL A 317 -5.51 7.50 6.92
CA VAL A 317 -5.51 6.32 7.80
C VAL A 317 -4.64 6.55 9.02
N MET A 318 -3.49 7.23 8.88
CA MET A 318 -2.62 7.54 10.01
C MET A 318 -3.30 8.51 10.98
N LEU A 319 -3.96 9.55 10.47
CA LEU A 319 -4.77 10.46 11.29
C LEU A 319 -5.86 9.71 12.06
N ALA A 320 -6.60 8.83 11.39
CA ALA A 320 -7.62 7.99 12.01
C ALA A 320 -7.03 7.03 13.06
N THR A 321 -5.85 6.46 12.80
CA THR A 321 -5.12 5.58 13.73
C THR A 321 -4.70 6.34 14.99
N SER A 322 -4.27 7.59 14.83
CA SER A 322 -3.83 8.45 15.93
C SER A 322 -4.95 8.71 16.96
N LEU A 323 -6.21 8.73 16.52
CA LEU A 323 -7.40 8.86 17.38
C LEU A 323 -7.68 7.60 18.23
N LEU A 324 -6.97 6.50 18.00
CA LEU A 324 -7.08 5.27 18.79
C LEU A 324 -5.89 5.07 19.75
N GLY A 325 -4.86 5.93 19.68
CA GLY A 325 -3.61 5.86 20.44
C GLY A 325 -3.72 6.27 21.91
N HIS A 326 -4.68 5.69 22.65
CA HIS A 326 -4.96 6.04 24.05
C HIS A 326 -4.16 5.23 25.09
N GLN A 327 -3.52 4.13 24.67
CA GLN A 327 -2.76 3.26 25.55
C GLN A 327 -1.26 3.56 25.45
N ALA A 328 -0.53 3.44 26.55
CA ALA A 328 0.93 3.56 26.52
C ALA A 328 1.52 2.50 25.57
N GLY A 329 2.47 2.92 24.72
CA GLY A 329 3.13 2.03 23.76
C GLY A 329 2.35 1.75 22.46
N TYR A 330 1.28 2.50 22.18
CA TYR A 330 0.51 2.33 20.94
C TYR A 330 1.37 2.52 19.67
N GLU A 331 2.36 3.39 19.71
CA GLU A 331 3.29 3.65 18.60
C GLU A 331 4.09 2.38 18.26
N GLU A 332 4.59 1.69 19.27
CA GLU A 332 5.30 0.42 19.10
C GLU A 332 4.34 -0.67 18.58
N GLN A 333 3.08 -0.69 19.03
CA GLN A 333 2.09 -1.62 18.51
C GLN A 333 1.82 -1.40 17.00
N ILE A 334 1.74 -0.13 16.57
CA ILE A 334 1.62 0.23 15.15
C ILE A 334 2.85 -0.26 14.37
N LYS A 335 4.06 -0.01 14.90
CA LYS A 335 5.32 -0.47 14.29
C LYS A 335 5.40 -1.99 14.19
N GLN A 336 5.02 -2.73 15.23
CA GLN A 336 5.03 -4.19 15.24
C GLN A 336 4.05 -4.79 14.22
N ALA A 337 2.82 -4.27 14.13
CA ALA A 337 1.86 -4.69 13.11
C ALA A 337 2.37 -4.40 11.68
N THR A 338 3.00 -3.25 11.50
CA THR A 338 3.64 -2.87 10.23
C THR A 338 4.80 -3.80 9.89
N ASN A 339 5.66 -4.14 10.85
CA ASN A 339 6.78 -5.07 10.68
C ASN A 339 6.30 -6.46 10.24
N MET A 340 5.20 -6.97 10.81
CA MET A 340 4.64 -8.27 10.41
C MET A 340 4.27 -8.27 8.93
N LEU A 341 3.59 -7.22 8.45
CA LEU A 341 3.27 -7.09 7.03
C LEU A 341 4.50 -6.97 6.16
N MET A 342 5.42 -6.07 6.51
CA MET A 342 6.61 -5.83 5.70
C MET A 342 7.53 -7.06 5.65
N SER A 343 7.55 -7.87 6.71
CA SER A 343 8.25 -9.16 6.73
C SER A 343 7.61 -10.17 5.78
N SER A 344 6.28 -10.31 5.83
CA SER A 344 5.55 -11.18 4.90
C SER A 344 5.69 -10.73 3.44
N ARG A 345 5.71 -9.42 3.20
CA ARG A 345 5.91 -8.83 1.87
C ARG A 345 7.33 -9.07 1.36
N TYR A 346 8.34 -8.94 2.22
CA TYR A 346 9.71 -9.26 1.86
C TYR A 346 9.80 -10.69 1.34
N ASN A 347 9.30 -11.65 2.11
CA ASN A 347 9.34 -13.06 1.72
C ASN A 347 8.47 -13.37 0.49
N MET A 348 7.33 -12.70 0.31
CA MET A 348 6.56 -12.76 -0.93
C MET A 348 7.43 -12.37 -2.13
N MET A 349 8.17 -11.28 -2.02
CA MET A 349 9.07 -10.83 -3.09
C MET A 349 10.27 -11.78 -3.27
N SER A 350 10.75 -12.44 -2.22
CA SER A 350 11.79 -13.47 -2.32
C SER A 350 11.28 -14.70 -3.08
N GLY A 351 10.05 -15.15 -2.77
CA GLY A 351 9.38 -16.25 -3.48
C GLY A 351 9.13 -15.93 -4.94
N LEU A 352 8.65 -14.71 -5.24
CA LEU A 352 8.54 -14.21 -6.60
C LEU A 352 9.90 -14.19 -7.30
N TYR A 353 10.95 -13.65 -6.68
CA TYR A 353 12.28 -13.62 -7.30
C TYR A 353 12.74 -15.01 -7.73
N ARG A 354 12.65 -16.00 -6.83
CA ARG A 354 13.02 -17.40 -7.12
C ARG A 354 12.19 -17.95 -8.27
N HIS A 355 10.88 -17.70 -8.26
CA HIS A 355 9.97 -18.18 -9.31
C HIS A 355 10.27 -17.58 -10.69
N LEU A 356 10.63 -16.30 -10.75
CA LEU A 356 10.83 -15.56 -12.00
C LEU A 356 12.21 -15.80 -12.60
N PHE A 357 13.24 -15.82 -11.75
CA PHE A 357 14.63 -15.80 -12.20
C PHE A 357 15.33 -17.16 -12.08
N ASP A 358 14.71 -18.15 -11.41
CA ASP A 358 15.33 -19.44 -11.11
C ASP A 358 16.70 -19.30 -10.41
N GLU A 359 16.78 -18.30 -9.54
CA GLU A 359 17.98 -17.90 -8.81
C GLU A 359 17.68 -17.88 -7.32
N PRO A 360 18.67 -18.17 -6.45
CA PRO A 360 18.49 -18.04 -5.01
C PRO A 360 18.24 -16.58 -4.63
N CYS A 361 17.35 -16.38 -3.66
CA CYS A 361 17.08 -15.08 -3.05
C CYS A 361 16.86 -15.28 -1.57
N ASP A 362 17.58 -14.50 -0.77
CA ASP A 362 17.51 -14.55 0.69
C ASP A 362 16.11 -14.13 1.17
N ASN A 363 15.61 -14.84 2.16
CA ASN A 363 14.42 -14.43 2.92
C ASN A 363 14.80 -13.41 4.00
N ILE A 364 13.80 -12.79 4.65
CA ILE A 364 14.05 -11.71 5.60
C ILE A 364 14.89 -12.11 6.84
N ASP A 365 14.89 -13.38 7.21
CA ASP A 365 15.72 -13.92 8.31
C ASP A 365 17.20 -14.03 7.95
N GLN A 366 17.53 -13.96 6.67
CA GLN A 366 18.89 -14.17 6.15
C GLN A 366 19.63 -12.85 5.84
N ILE A 367 18.93 -11.71 5.83
CA ILE A 367 19.51 -10.41 5.46
C ILE A 367 20.12 -9.62 6.63
N GLY A 368 20.20 -10.23 7.83
CA GLY A 368 20.65 -9.52 9.02
C GLY A 368 19.68 -8.40 9.44
N LEU A 369 18.38 -8.72 9.49
CA LEU A 369 17.31 -7.78 9.82
C LEU A 369 17.60 -7.04 11.15
N ALA A 370 17.54 -5.70 11.11
CA ALA A 370 17.73 -4.87 12.30
C ALA A 370 16.69 -5.16 13.39
N SER A 371 17.10 -5.08 14.65
CA SER A 371 16.24 -5.43 15.80
C SER A 371 14.91 -4.66 15.85
N ARG A 372 14.88 -3.40 15.39
CA ARG A 372 13.65 -2.59 15.32
C ARG A 372 12.57 -3.15 14.39
N TYR A 373 12.94 -4.05 13.48
CA TYR A 373 12.03 -4.71 12.53
C TYR A 373 11.69 -6.14 12.94
N GLN A 374 12.32 -6.66 13.99
CA GLN A 374 12.00 -7.98 14.52
C GLN A 374 10.65 -7.95 15.23
N ILE A 375 9.94 -9.08 15.13
CA ILE A 375 8.60 -9.26 15.68
C ILE A 375 8.73 -9.73 17.12
N THR A 376 8.03 -9.05 18.03
CA THR A 376 7.98 -9.44 19.46
C THR A 376 6.73 -10.26 19.79
N ASP A 377 5.67 -10.10 19.00
CA ASP A 377 4.39 -10.77 19.22
C ASP A 377 4.28 -12.07 18.43
N ARG A 378 4.28 -13.20 19.14
CA ARG A 378 4.14 -14.54 18.56
C ARG A 378 2.70 -14.98 18.28
N ARG A 379 1.67 -14.15 18.57
CA ARG A 379 0.28 -14.46 18.18
C ARG A 379 0.16 -14.68 16.67
N ILE A 380 0.92 -13.92 15.88
CA ILE A 380 0.89 -14.00 14.42
C ILE A 380 1.43 -15.34 13.88
N GLU A 381 2.44 -15.93 14.54
CA GLU A 381 2.99 -17.24 14.18
C GLU A 381 1.91 -18.32 14.24
N GLN A 382 1.22 -18.40 15.38
CA GLN A 382 0.16 -19.39 15.60
C GLN A 382 -1.05 -19.14 14.70
N ALA A 383 -1.46 -17.87 14.56
CA ALA A 383 -2.58 -17.50 13.72
C ALA A 383 -2.33 -17.82 12.24
N LEU A 384 -1.11 -17.57 11.74
CA LEU A 384 -0.74 -17.88 10.37
C LEU A 384 -0.74 -19.39 10.12
N LEU A 385 -0.08 -20.18 10.98
CA LEU A 385 -0.04 -21.64 10.83
C LEU A 385 -1.44 -22.27 10.89
N ALA A 386 -2.32 -21.74 11.74
CA ALA A 386 -3.72 -22.15 11.78
C ALA A 386 -4.47 -21.79 10.48
N ALA A 387 -4.32 -20.53 10.01
CA ALA A 387 -4.95 -20.06 8.78
C ALA A 387 -4.51 -20.87 7.54
N ARG A 388 -3.24 -21.31 7.48
CA ARG A 388 -2.75 -22.20 6.40
C ARG A 388 -3.59 -23.46 6.28
N GLN A 389 -4.03 -24.06 7.39
CA GLN A 389 -4.83 -25.30 7.37
C GLN A 389 -6.18 -25.12 6.70
N GLU A 390 -6.75 -23.91 6.75
CA GLU A 390 -8.08 -23.60 6.21
C GLU A 390 -8.07 -23.25 4.71
N VAL A 391 -6.87 -23.05 4.13
CA VAL A 391 -6.72 -22.72 2.71
C VAL A 391 -7.20 -23.87 1.83
N ALA A 392 -7.91 -23.57 0.74
CA ALA A 392 -8.35 -24.58 -0.20
C ALA A 392 -7.17 -25.19 -0.97
N ASP A 393 -7.18 -26.51 -1.22
CA ASP A 393 -6.06 -27.20 -1.86
C ASP A 393 -5.73 -26.67 -3.27
N ALA A 394 -6.72 -26.10 -3.96
CA ALA A 394 -6.56 -25.55 -5.30
C ALA A 394 -6.09 -24.09 -5.33
N SER A 395 -6.07 -23.38 -4.19
CA SER A 395 -5.74 -21.95 -4.16
C SER A 395 -4.26 -21.64 -3.94
N VAL A 396 -3.45 -22.64 -3.58
CA VAL A 396 -2.00 -22.50 -3.37
C VAL A 396 -1.26 -23.65 -4.05
N THR A 397 -0.15 -23.35 -4.71
CA THR A 397 0.72 -24.37 -5.32
C THR A 397 1.28 -25.30 -4.23
N ASP A 398 1.25 -26.61 -4.46
CA ASP A 398 1.70 -27.62 -3.50
C ASP A 398 1.08 -27.46 -2.09
N ALA A 399 -0.24 -27.20 -2.03
CA ALA A 399 -0.97 -26.94 -0.80
C ALA A 399 -0.70 -27.92 0.36
N ARG A 400 -0.45 -29.20 0.06
CA ARG A 400 -0.07 -30.19 1.09
C ARG A 400 1.24 -29.82 1.79
N VAL A 401 2.26 -29.42 1.02
CA VAL A 401 3.57 -29.00 1.57
C VAL A 401 3.38 -27.70 2.34
N TYR A 402 2.72 -26.72 1.73
CA TYR A 402 2.42 -25.42 2.35
C TYR A 402 1.72 -25.55 3.72
N LYS A 403 0.72 -26.44 3.81
CA LYS A 403 0.01 -26.71 5.07
C LYS A 403 0.87 -27.41 6.11
N SER A 404 1.83 -28.23 5.70
CA SER A 404 2.70 -28.96 6.63
C SER A 404 3.94 -28.18 7.06
N ASP A 405 4.26 -27.09 6.37
CA ASP A 405 5.42 -26.25 6.64
C ASP A 405 5.22 -25.42 7.90
N ASP A 406 6.18 -25.50 8.83
CA ASP A 406 6.20 -24.76 10.09
C ASP A 406 7.02 -23.45 10.00
N GLN A 407 7.71 -23.21 8.88
CA GLN A 407 8.42 -21.95 8.66
C GLN A 407 7.46 -20.81 8.41
N VAL A 408 7.68 -19.68 9.08
CA VAL A 408 6.87 -18.45 8.98
C VAL A 408 7.74 -17.28 8.50
N PRO A 409 7.17 -16.26 7.84
CA PRO A 409 7.94 -15.16 7.25
C PRO A 409 8.30 -14.07 8.27
N PHE A 410 8.66 -14.45 9.50
CA PHE A 410 8.90 -13.52 10.59
C PHE A 410 10.24 -13.80 11.28
N VAL A 411 10.97 -12.74 11.61
CA VAL A 411 12.15 -12.81 12.48
C VAL A 411 11.73 -12.38 13.87
N PHE A 412 11.76 -13.29 14.84
CA PHE A 412 11.38 -12.97 16.21
C PHE A 412 12.59 -12.50 17.03
N ALA A 413 12.36 -11.51 17.91
CA ALA A 413 13.35 -10.98 18.84
C ALA A 413 13.61 -11.88 20.06
#